data_AF-A0A7Z1N774-F1
#
_entry.id   AF-A0A7Z1N774-F1
#
_cell.length_a   1.000
_cell.length_b   1.000
_cell.length_c   1.000
_cell.angle_alpha   90.00
_cell.angle_beta   90.00
_cell.angle_gamma   90.00
#
_symmetry.space_group_name_H-M   'P 1'
#
loop_
_entity.id
_entity.type
_entity.pdbx_description
1 polymer ?
#
loop_
_entity_poly.entity_id
_entity_poly.type
_entity_poly.pdbx_seq_one_letter_code
_entity_poly.pdbx_strand_id
1 'polypeptide(L)'
;ITGEESINQTKLRADRLEEDSSHLNVLAETDLEVIHQTVKEERPDLLVVDSIQTIYHPEISSAPGSVSQVRESTQSLMNIAKQMNIATFIVGHVTKEGQIAGPRLLEHMVDTVLYFEGDEHHAYRILRAVKNRFGSTNEMGIFEMKQSGLKGVLNPSEMFLEERSTNVPGSTIVPTMEGTRPLLIEVQALVTPTTFNNSRRMATGIDHNRLSLLMAVLEKKENYLLQQQDAYIKVAGGVKLTEPAVDLSIIVATASSFKDQAVDGLDCFVGEVGLTGEVRRVSRIEQRVQEATKLGFKRAIIPQTNIGGWTFPEGIQVVGVSS
;
A
#
# COMPACT_ATOMS: atom_id res chain seq x y z
N ILE A 1 20.51 10.84 -15.34
CA ILE A 1 21.46 9.81 -15.78
C ILE A 1 20.65 8.60 -16.21
N THR A 2 20.88 8.10 -17.42
CA THR A 2 20.24 6.89 -17.94
C THR A 2 21.30 5.84 -18.27
N GLY A 3 21.19 4.66 -17.68
CA GLY A 3 22.02 3.50 -18.01
C GLY A 3 21.24 2.39 -18.72
N GLU A 4 19.92 2.40 -18.66
CA GLU A 4 19.06 1.39 -19.30
C GLU A 4 18.50 1.86 -20.65
N GLU A 5 18.03 3.11 -20.72
CA GLU A 5 17.39 3.65 -21.92
C GLU A 5 18.34 4.57 -22.71
N SER A 6 18.20 4.57 -24.03
CA SER A 6 18.88 5.55 -24.87
C SER A 6 18.23 6.94 -24.75
N ILE A 7 19.01 8.00 -25.00
CA ILE A 7 18.54 9.40 -25.00
C ILE A 7 17.29 9.57 -25.88
N ASN A 8 17.25 8.95 -27.06
CA ASN A 8 16.12 9.02 -27.98
C ASN A 8 14.86 8.36 -27.40
N GLN A 9 14.99 7.21 -26.72
CA GLN A 9 13.86 6.56 -26.06
C GLN A 9 13.33 7.41 -24.89
N THR A 10 14.22 7.95 -24.07
CA THR A 10 13.85 8.84 -22.96
C THR A 10 13.09 10.07 -23.49
N LYS A 11 13.56 10.68 -24.57
CA LYS A 11 12.88 11.82 -25.21
C LYS A 11 11.47 11.47 -25.66
N LEU A 12 11.30 10.38 -26.42
CA LEU A 12 9.98 9.95 -26.88
C LEU A 12 9.00 9.69 -25.73
N ARG A 13 9.48 9.17 -24.59
CA ARG A 13 8.65 8.95 -23.40
C ARG A 13 8.32 10.26 -22.70
N ALA A 14 9.28 11.17 -22.58
CA ALA A 14 9.10 12.49 -21.97
C ALA A 14 8.08 13.33 -22.77
N ASP A 15 8.17 13.34 -24.10
CA ASP A 15 7.24 14.07 -24.98
C ASP A 15 5.78 13.63 -24.76
N ARG A 16 5.55 12.35 -24.43
CA ARG A 16 4.22 11.80 -24.12
C ARG A 16 3.67 12.21 -22.76
N LEU A 17 4.53 12.57 -21.80
CA LEU A 17 4.08 13.00 -20.47
C LEU A 17 3.43 14.38 -20.50
N GLU A 18 3.66 15.15 -21.57
CA GLU A 18 3.15 16.53 -21.76
C GLU A 18 3.59 17.49 -20.64
N GLU A 19 4.74 17.22 -20.01
CA GLU A 19 5.33 18.05 -18.95
C GLU A 19 6.47 18.92 -19.50
N ASP A 20 6.76 20.05 -18.83
CA ASP A 20 7.87 20.92 -19.20
C ASP A 20 9.22 20.25 -18.90
N SER A 21 9.97 19.94 -19.95
CA SER A 21 11.30 19.33 -19.89
C SER A 21 12.42 20.31 -20.25
N SER A 22 12.17 21.62 -20.29
CA SER A 22 13.15 22.64 -20.72
C SER A 22 14.42 22.69 -19.87
N HIS A 23 14.31 22.30 -18.60
CA HIS A 23 15.41 22.23 -17.63
C HIS A 23 15.90 20.81 -17.36
N LEU A 24 15.43 19.82 -18.12
CA LEU A 24 15.81 18.42 -17.94
C LEU A 24 17.00 18.06 -18.84
N ASN A 25 18.17 17.93 -18.23
CA ASN A 25 19.36 17.40 -18.89
C ASN A 25 19.39 15.88 -18.79
N VAL A 26 19.62 15.20 -19.92
CA VAL A 26 19.74 13.74 -20.00
C VAL A 26 21.14 13.37 -20.44
N LEU A 27 21.83 12.60 -19.62
CA LEU A 27 23.13 12.00 -19.92
C LEU A 27 22.99 10.47 -19.88
N ALA A 28 23.36 9.83 -20.99
CA ALA A 28 23.45 8.37 -21.08
C ALA A 28 24.87 7.94 -20.73
N GLU A 29 25.09 7.56 -19.48
CA GLU A 29 26.40 7.21 -18.92
C GLU A 29 26.25 6.22 -17.77
N THR A 30 27.21 5.32 -17.64
CA THR A 30 27.24 4.27 -16.60
C THR A 30 28.49 4.34 -15.72
N ASP A 31 29.54 5.06 -16.15
CA ASP A 31 30.76 5.27 -15.36
C ASP A 31 30.56 6.33 -14.28
N LEU A 32 30.71 5.93 -13.02
CA LEU A 32 30.45 6.80 -11.87
C LEU A 32 31.44 7.96 -11.74
N GLU A 33 32.69 7.83 -12.21
CA GLU A 33 33.65 8.93 -12.18
C GLU A 33 33.27 10.02 -13.16
N VAL A 34 32.83 9.62 -14.36
CA VAL A 34 32.31 10.54 -15.38
C VAL A 34 31.06 11.25 -14.86
N ILE A 35 30.10 10.50 -14.30
CA ILE A 35 28.88 11.07 -13.70
C ILE A 35 29.24 12.09 -12.61
N HIS A 36 30.17 11.77 -11.71
CA HIS A 36 30.59 12.67 -10.65
C HIS A 36 31.20 13.96 -11.20
N GLN A 37 32.05 13.87 -12.23
CA GLN A 37 32.64 15.03 -12.87
C GLN A 37 31.57 15.91 -13.54
N THR A 38 30.63 15.31 -14.28
CA THR A 38 29.53 16.05 -14.89
C THR A 38 28.67 16.75 -13.84
N VAL A 39 28.33 16.08 -12.74
CA VAL A 39 27.52 16.69 -11.66
C VAL A 39 28.24 17.89 -11.05
N LYS A 40 29.57 17.83 -10.87
CA LYS A 40 30.39 18.95 -10.38
C LYS A 40 30.37 20.16 -11.30
N GLU A 41 30.37 19.92 -12.61
CA GLU A 41 30.38 20.96 -13.65
C GLU A 41 29.00 21.59 -13.80
N GLU A 42 27.97 20.77 -13.99
CA GLU A 42 26.60 21.20 -14.25
C GLU A 42 25.86 21.72 -13.00
N ARG A 43 26.26 21.25 -11.80
CA ARG A 43 25.67 21.62 -10.50
C ARG A 43 24.13 21.57 -10.48
N PRO A 44 23.52 20.42 -10.80
CA PRO A 44 22.06 20.31 -10.82
C PRO A 44 21.47 20.38 -9.41
N ASP A 45 20.26 20.91 -9.26
CA ASP A 45 19.51 20.86 -8.00
C ASP A 45 18.99 19.43 -7.68
N LEU A 46 18.77 18.63 -8.73
CA LEU A 46 18.21 17.28 -8.69
C LEU A 46 19.00 16.33 -9.60
N LEU A 47 19.41 15.19 -9.05
CA LEU A 47 20.03 14.09 -9.77
C LEU A 47 19.11 12.87 -9.76
N VAL A 48 18.81 12.31 -10.93
CA VAL A 48 18.08 11.04 -11.07
C VAL A 48 18.97 10.02 -11.74
N VAL A 49 19.13 8.86 -11.10
CA VAL A 49 19.78 7.66 -11.64
C VAL A 49 18.71 6.60 -11.87
N ASP A 50 18.42 6.32 -13.15
CA ASP A 50 17.33 5.44 -13.61
C ASP A 50 17.50 3.96 -13.26
N SER A 51 18.73 3.52 -13.01
CA SER A 51 19.04 2.17 -12.57
C SER A 51 20.41 2.13 -11.90
N ILE A 52 20.43 1.86 -10.59
CA ILE A 52 21.71 1.70 -9.88
C ILE A 52 22.45 0.44 -10.31
N GLN A 53 21.72 -0.54 -10.85
CA GLN A 53 22.30 -1.79 -11.32
C GLN A 53 23.17 -1.61 -12.57
N THR A 54 22.96 -0.55 -13.36
CA THR A 54 23.77 -0.28 -14.56
C THR A 54 25.01 0.54 -14.27
N ILE A 55 25.07 1.21 -13.11
CA ILE A 55 26.20 2.07 -12.74
C ILE A 55 27.37 1.23 -12.20
N TYR A 56 28.59 1.64 -12.53
CA TYR A 56 29.80 1.01 -12.00
C TYR A 56 30.86 2.02 -11.58
N HIS A 57 31.62 1.66 -10.55
CA HIS A 57 32.82 2.36 -10.12
C HIS A 57 34.06 1.66 -10.72
N PRO A 58 34.93 2.37 -11.47
CA PRO A 58 36.09 1.79 -12.16
C PRO A 58 37.08 1.06 -11.23
N GLU A 59 37.33 1.62 -10.04
CA GLU A 59 38.24 1.02 -9.04
C GLU A 59 37.73 -0.29 -8.42
N ILE A 60 36.45 -0.63 -8.61
CA ILE A 60 35.85 -1.85 -8.05
C ILE A 60 35.90 -2.97 -9.09
N SER A 61 36.76 -3.96 -8.85
CA SER A 61 36.93 -5.16 -9.68
C SER A 61 35.76 -6.16 -9.57
N SER A 62 34.53 -5.70 -9.81
CA SER A 62 33.34 -6.55 -9.92
C SER A 62 32.40 -6.01 -10.99
N ALA A 63 31.61 -6.89 -11.59
CA ALA A 63 30.72 -6.53 -12.69
C ALA A 63 29.62 -5.54 -12.22
N PRO A 64 29.16 -4.63 -13.10
CA PRO A 64 27.98 -3.81 -12.87
C PRO A 64 26.79 -4.66 -12.44
N GLY A 65 25.98 -4.15 -11.51
CA GLY A 65 24.83 -4.86 -10.96
C GLY A 65 25.16 -5.91 -9.88
N SER A 66 26.44 -6.21 -9.65
CA SER A 66 26.86 -7.00 -8.49
C SER A 66 26.58 -6.23 -7.19
N VAL A 67 26.39 -6.97 -6.09
CA VAL A 67 26.14 -6.40 -4.76
C VAL A 67 27.23 -5.40 -4.36
N SER A 68 28.50 -5.71 -4.64
CA SER A 68 29.63 -4.83 -4.32
C SER A 68 29.57 -3.53 -5.12
N GLN A 69 29.37 -3.59 -6.44
CA GLN A 69 29.24 -2.38 -7.27
C GLN A 69 28.07 -1.50 -6.85
N VAL A 70 26.90 -2.11 -6.60
CA VAL A 70 25.68 -1.38 -6.24
C VAL A 70 25.84 -0.66 -4.90
N ARG A 71 26.48 -1.29 -3.90
CA ARG A 71 26.74 -0.64 -2.60
C ARG A 71 27.71 0.53 -2.73
N GLU A 72 28.84 0.31 -3.41
CA GLU A 72 29.86 1.35 -3.55
C GLU A 72 29.32 2.54 -4.35
N SER A 73 28.63 2.26 -5.46
CA SER A 73 28.02 3.30 -6.28
C SER A 73 26.98 4.12 -5.50
N THR A 74 26.14 3.45 -4.70
CA THR A 74 25.17 4.14 -3.83
C THR A 74 25.85 5.00 -2.77
N GLN A 75 26.93 4.51 -2.16
CA GLN A 75 27.69 5.25 -1.15
C GLN A 75 28.33 6.51 -1.75
N SER A 76 28.92 6.39 -2.92
CA SER A 76 29.52 7.50 -3.66
C SER A 76 28.46 8.54 -4.09
N LEU A 77 27.31 8.10 -4.61
CA LEU A 77 26.20 9.00 -4.94
C LEU A 77 25.65 9.72 -3.70
N MET A 78 25.55 9.05 -2.55
CA MET A 78 25.16 9.70 -1.29
C MET A 78 26.19 10.75 -0.85
N ASN A 79 27.49 10.48 -1.01
CA ASN A 79 28.53 11.44 -0.70
C ASN A 79 28.45 12.68 -1.59
N ILE A 80 28.23 12.49 -2.91
CA ILE A 80 27.98 13.57 -3.86
C ILE A 80 26.77 14.39 -3.42
N ALA A 81 25.65 13.72 -3.10
CA ALA A 81 24.41 14.34 -2.64
C ALA A 81 24.65 15.27 -1.44
N LYS A 82 25.37 14.79 -0.43
CA LYS A 82 25.67 15.54 0.80
C LYS A 82 26.65 16.69 0.59
N GLN A 83 27.73 16.45 -0.16
CA GLN A 83 28.77 17.46 -0.38
C GLN A 83 28.26 18.62 -1.24
N MET A 84 27.40 18.32 -2.20
CA MET A 84 26.90 19.30 -3.16
C MET A 84 25.50 19.82 -2.80
N ASN A 85 24.88 19.26 -1.75
CA ASN A 85 23.53 19.59 -1.32
C ASN A 85 22.48 19.45 -2.45
N ILE A 86 22.52 18.31 -3.14
CA ILE A 86 21.61 17.98 -4.25
C ILE A 86 20.63 16.89 -3.81
N ALA A 87 19.39 16.97 -4.29
CA ALA A 87 18.44 15.87 -4.11
C ALA A 87 18.79 14.74 -5.09
N THR A 88 18.99 13.51 -4.61
CA THR A 88 19.37 12.38 -5.47
C THR A 88 18.35 11.25 -5.38
N PHE A 89 17.76 10.90 -6.52
CA PHE A 89 16.90 9.74 -6.68
C PHE A 89 17.69 8.59 -7.31
N ILE A 90 17.54 7.41 -6.72
CA ILE A 90 18.17 6.18 -7.20
C ILE A 90 17.07 5.16 -7.41
N VAL A 91 16.96 4.64 -8.63
CA VAL A 91 16.00 3.59 -8.97
C VAL A 91 16.71 2.24 -8.87
N GLY A 92 16.07 1.29 -8.21
CA GLY A 92 16.56 -0.07 -8.05
C GLY A 92 15.47 -1.08 -8.35
N HIS A 93 15.67 -1.88 -9.41
CA HIS A 93 14.74 -2.93 -9.79
C HIS A 93 14.74 -4.12 -8.81
N VAL A 94 13.56 -4.69 -8.53
CA VAL A 94 13.42 -5.93 -7.77
C VAL A 94 13.48 -7.11 -8.74
N THR A 95 14.48 -7.99 -8.58
CA THR A 95 14.64 -9.19 -9.40
C THR A 95 13.79 -10.36 -8.87
N LYS A 96 13.38 -11.27 -9.76
CA LYS A 96 12.40 -12.36 -9.51
C LYS A 96 12.73 -13.32 -8.35
N GLU A 97 13.97 -13.34 -7.88
CA GLU A 97 14.41 -14.25 -6.83
C GLU A 97 14.70 -13.56 -5.48
N GLY A 98 14.56 -12.23 -5.39
CA GLY A 98 14.92 -11.48 -4.17
C GLY A 98 16.39 -11.59 -3.75
N GLN A 99 17.24 -12.27 -4.54
CA GLN A 99 18.63 -12.61 -4.18
C GLN A 99 19.70 -11.70 -4.81
N ILE A 100 19.39 -10.89 -5.82
CA ILE A 100 20.43 -10.08 -6.48
C ILE A 100 20.18 -8.61 -6.18
N ALA A 101 20.99 -8.08 -5.25
CA ALA A 101 21.17 -6.64 -5.01
C ALA A 101 19.87 -5.80 -5.04
N GLY A 102 18.78 -6.35 -4.50
CA GLY A 102 17.50 -5.67 -4.47
C GLY A 102 17.52 -4.44 -3.55
N PRO A 103 16.51 -3.55 -3.64
CA PRO A 103 16.41 -2.32 -2.83
C PRO A 103 16.60 -2.55 -1.32
N ARG A 104 16.24 -3.74 -0.81
CA ARG A 104 16.48 -4.18 0.59
C ARG A 104 17.92 -4.04 1.05
N LEU A 105 18.88 -4.25 0.15
CA LEU A 105 20.30 -4.15 0.45
C LEU A 105 20.76 -2.69 0.60
N LEU A 106 20.03 -1.75 0.01
CA LEU A 106 20.31 -0.32 0.05
C LEU A 106 19.50 0.40 1.14
N GLU A 107 18.44 -0.22 1.67
CA GLU A 107 17.50 0.38 2.62
C GLU A 107 18.18 1.06 3.81
N HIS A 108 19.21 0.43 4.39
CA HIS A 108 19.93 1.01 5.53
C HIS A 108 20.89 2.14 5.13
N MET A 109 21.34 2.17 3.87
CA MET A 109 22.34 3.11 3.34
C MET A 109 21.73 4.46 2.93
N VAL A 110 20.46 4.48 2.49
CA VAL A 110 19.81 5.69 1.96
C VAL A 110 18.97 6.42 3.02
N ASP A 111 18.65 7.69 2.77
CA ASP A 111 17.83 8.47 3.70
C ASP A 111 16.34 8.15 3.61
N THR A 112 15.83 7.86 2.41
CA THR A 112 14.42 7.53 2.14
C THR A 112 14.35 6.31 1.21
N VAL A 113 13.42 5.40 1.49
CA VAL A 113 13.14 4.20 0.69
C VAL A 113 11.68 4.25 0.29
N LEU A 114 11.43 4.23 -1.01
CA LEU A 114 10.10 4.15 -1.60
C LEU A 114 9.97 2.86 -2.40
N TYR A 115 8.85 2.16 -2.21
CA TYR A 115 8.45 1.01 -3.00
C TYR A 115 7.33 1.42 -3.93
N PHE A 116 7.48 1.12 -5.23
CA PHE A 116 6.42 1.31 -6.21
C PHE A 116 5.88 -0.06 -6.63
N GLU A 117 4.69 -0.39 -6.15
CA GLU A 117 4.08 -1.71 -6.22
C GLU A 117 2.82 -1.68 -7.09
N GLY A 118 2.51 -2.78 -7.76
CA GLY A 118 1.27 -2.95 -8.50
C GLY A 118 1.15 -4.37 -9.01
N ASP A 119 -0.08 -4.90 -9.01
CA ASP A 119 -0.39 -6.18 -9.66
C ASP A 119 -0.52 -5.96 -11.18
N GLU A 120 -0.19 -6.98 -11.96
CA GLU A 120 -0.44 -7.01 -13.41
C GLU A 120 -1.92 -6.81 -13.74
N HIS A 121 -2.81 -7.26 -12.85
CA HIS A 121 -4.27 -7.20 -13.05
C HIS A 121 -4.93 -5.94 -12.49
N HIS A 122 -4.19 -5.09 -11.77
CA HIS A 122 -4.72 -3.84 -11.23
C HIS A 122 -4.21 -2.66 -12.06
N ALA A 123 -5.12 -1.78 -12.48
CA ALA A 123 -4.80 -0.54 -13.20
C ALA A 123 -3.95 0.44 -12.36
N TYR A 124 -3.99 0.28 -11.03
CA TYR A 124 -3.37 1.18 -10.08
C TYR A 124 -1.96 0.73 -9.67
N ARG A 125 -1.16 1.71 -9.28
CA ARG A 125 0.20 1.60 -8.77
C ARG A 125 0.30 2.35 -7.46
N ILE A 126 0.91 1.73 -6.48
CA ILE A 126 0.99 2.19 -5.11
C ILE A 126 2.45 2.55 -4.82
N LEU A 127 2.71 3.81 -4.47
CA LEU A 127 4.00 4.28 -3.96
C LEU A 127 3.95 4.34 -2.43
N ARG A 128 4.76 3.54 -1.76
CA ARG A 128 4.81 3.41 -0.30
C ARG A 128 6.18 3.77 0.24
N ALA A 129 6.24 4.59 1.28
CA ALA A 129 7.48 4.85 1.99
C ALA A 129 7.77 3.75 3.03
N VAL A 130 8.90 3.05 2.93
CA VAL A 130 9.32 2.06 3.94
C VAL A 130 10.30 2.66 4.94
N LYS A 131 11.07 3.65 4.51
CA LYS A 131 11.96 4.45 5.34
C LYS A 131 11.85 5.90 4.88
N ASN A 132 11.74 6.83 5.81
CA ASN A 132 11.71 8.24 5.47
C ASN A 132 12.35 9.02 6.63
N ARG A 133 13.57 9.55 6.42
CA ARG A 133 14.24 10.36 7.44
C ARG A 133 13.70 11.78 7.54
N PHE A 134 12.89 12.20 6.57
CA PHE A 134 12.38 13.57 6.46
C PHE A 134 10.86 13.65 6.64
N GLY A 135 10.22 12.54 7.01
CA GLY A 135 8.77 12.49 7.14
C GLY A 135 8.28 11.12 7.56
N SER A 136 6.99 10.88 7.36
CA SER A 136 6.32 9.66 7.76
C SER A 136 6.60 8.50 6.78
N THR A 137 6.73 7.28 7.28
CA THR A 137 6.71 6.02 6.48
C THR A 137 5.28 5.55 6.19
N ASN A 138 4.32 6.30 6.70
CA ASN A 138 2.92 5.97 6.77
C ASN A 138 2.14 6.67 5.65
N GLU A 139 2.84 7.32 4.71
CA GLU A 139 2.24 7.96 3.54
C GLU A 139 2.25 7.01 2.33
N MET A 140 1.19 7.13 1.53
CA MET A 140 1.01 6.37 0.31
C MET A 140 0.56 7.30 -0.82
N GLY A 141 1.25 7.22 -1.96
CA GLY A 141 0.78 7.77 -3.23
C GLY A 141 0.09 6.69 -4.04
N ILE A 142 -1.11 6.96 -4.56
CA ILE A 142 -1.80 6.05 -5.46
C ILE A 142 -1.85 6.70 -6.83
N PHE A 143 -1.50 5.92 -7.85
CA PHE A 143 -1.37 6.37 -9.22
C PHE A 143 -2.08 5.42 -10.15
N GLU A 144 -2.63 5.93 -11.23
CA GLU A 144 -3.20 5.17 -12.33
C GLU A 144 -2.29 5.32 -13.55
N MET A 145 -1.93 4.21 -14.21
CA MET A 145 -1.15 4.26 -15.44
C MET A 145 -2.06 4.54 -16.63
N LYS A 146 -2.08 5.78 -17.11
CA LYS A 146 -2.82 6.18 -18.33
C LYS A 146 -1.91 6.16 -19.55
N GLN A 147 -2.49 6.37 -20.73
CA GLN A 147 -1.71 6.52 -21.96
C GLN A 147 -0.69 7.67 -21.88
N SER A 148 -1.05 8.76 -21.18
CA SER A 148 -0.19 9.92 -20.92
C SER A 148 0.79 9.71 -19.76
N GLY A 149 0.91 8.51 -19.19
CA GLY A 149 1.75 8.20 -18.03
C GLY A 149 0.99 8.12 -16.70
N LEU A 150 1.74 8.16 -15.60
CA LEU A 150 1.21 8.03 -14.24
C LEU A 150 0.44 9.29 -13.84
N LYS A 151 -0.83 9.14 -13.43
CA LYS A 151 -1.63 10.23 -12.86
C LYS A 151 -1.99 9.91 -11.41
N GLY A 152 -1.79 10.88 -10.52
CA GLY A 152 -2.11 10.72 -9.10
C GLY A 152 -3.61 10.62 -8.86
N VAL A 153 -4.02 9.68 -8.02
CA VAL A 153 -5.40 9.50 -7.58
C VAL A 153 -5.62 10.33 -6.32
N LEU A 154 -6.40 11.40 -6.45
CA LEU A 154 -6.66 12.34 -5.35
C LEU A 154 -7.53 11.73 -4.25
N ASN A 155 -8.56 10.96 -4.63
CA ASN A 155 -9.46 10.29 -3.71
C ASN A 155 -9.46 8.76 -3.93
N PRO A 156 -8.50 8.03 -3.34
CA PRO A 156 -8.40 6.59 -3.49
C PRO A 156 -9.59 5.83 -2.93
N SER A 157 -10.26 6.38 -1.92
CA SER A 157 -11.42 5.72 -1.32
C SER A 157 -12.60 5.66 -2.30
N GLU A 158 -12.87 6.71 -3.08
CA GLU A 158 -13.89 6.66 -4.15
C GLU A 158 -13.56 5.55 -5.15
N MET A 159 -12.31 5.50 -5.60
CA MET A 159 -11.80 4.49 -6.52
C MET A 159 -11.98 3.04 -6.00
N PHE A 160 -11.65 2.76 -4.73
CA PHE A 160 -11.89 1.43 -4.14
C PHE A 160 -13.37 1.07 -4.00
N LEU A 161 -14.24 2.08 -3.99
CA LEU A 161 -15.68 1.92 -3.81
C LEU A 161 -16.47 1.95 -5.13
N GLU A 162 -15.89 2.41 -6.24
CA GLU A 162 -16.56 2.54 -7.55
C GLU A 162 -17.06 1.19 -8.10
N GLU A 163 -16.28 0.12 -7.94
CA GLU A 163 -16.60 -1.21 -8.46
C GLU A 163 -17.35 -2.10 -7.44
N ARG A 164 -17.70 -1.56 -6.27
CA ARG A 164 -18.29 -2.39 -5.21
C ARG A 164 -19.71 -2.81 -5.54
N SER A 165 -20.03 -4.06 -5.23
CA SER A 165 -21.41 -4.54 -5.29
C SER A 165 -22.14 -4.14 -4.00
N THR A 166 -23.02 -3.14 -4.09
CA THR A 166 -23.81 -2.70 -2.93
C THR A 166 -24.89 -3.73 -2.58
N ASN A 167 -25.09 -3.99 -1.29
CA ASN A 167 -26.13 -4.87 -0.76
C ASN A 167 -26.00 -6.33 -1.23
N VAL A 168 -24.77 -6.84 -1.33
CA VAL A 168 -24.48 -8.26 -1.59
C VAL A 168 -23.97 -8.93 -0.31
N PRO A 169 -24.44 -10.15 0.02
CA PRO A 169 -23.91 -10.91 1.15
C PRO A 169 -22.40 -11.08 1.07
N GLY A 170 -21.73 -10.91 2.20
CA GLY A 170 -20.29 -11.07 2.29
C GLY A 170 -19.47 -9.84 1.94
N SER A 171 -20.06 -8.69 1.59
CA SER A 171 -19.33 -7.44 1.34
C SER A 171 -19.49 -6.47 2.51
N THR A 172 -18.39 -5.97 3.07
CA THR A 172 -18.38 -4.93 4.11
C THR A 172 -17.30 -3.88 3.83
N ILE A 173 -17.46 -2.69 4.40
CA ILE A 173 -16.48 -1.61 4.28
C ILE A 173 -15.78 -1.35 5.61
N VAL A 174 -14.46 -1.26 5.57
CA VAL A 174 -13.63 -0.84 6.70
C VAL A 174 -12.87 0.45 6.37
N PRO A 175 -13.04 1.51 7.17
CA PRO A 175 -12.12 2.63 7.24
C PRO A 175 -10.83 2.18 7.94
N THR A 176 -9.83 1.75 7.17
CA THR A 176 -8.50 1.35 7.64
C THR A 176 -7.56 2.56 7.68
N MET A 177 -6.51 2.53 8.51
CA MET A 177 -5.46 3.54 8.52
C MET A 177 -4.26 3.02 7.74
N GLU A 178 -3.98 3.65 6.61
CA GLU A 178 -2.67 3.57 5.99
C GLU A 178 -1.85 4.69 6.60
N GLY A 179 -1.23 4.35 7.73
CA GLY A 179 -0.40 5.26 8.45
C GLY A 179 -1.13 6.43 9.12
N THR A 180 -1.11 7.63 8.52
CA THR A 180 -1.92 8.77 9.01
C THR A 180 -3.18 9.01 8.19
N ARG A 181 -3.29 8.37 7.02
CA ARG A 181 -4.39 8.56 6.09
C ARG A 181 -5.47 7.48 6.29
N PRO A 182 -6.72 7.85 6.58
CA PRO A 182 -7.84 6.91 6.53
C PRO A 182 -8.14 6.54 5.07
N LEU A 183 -8.33 5.26 4.81
CA LEU A 183 -8.76 4.71 3.52
C LEU A 183 -9.95 3.79 3.74
N LEU A 184 -10.99 3.91 2.93
CA LEU A 184 -12.12 3.00 2.97
C LEU A 184 -11.91 1.87 1.97
N ILE A 185 -11.87 0.64 2.48
CA ILE A 185 -11.56 -0.56 1.73
C ILE A 185 -12.67 -1.58 1.90
N GLU A 186 -13.05 -2.24 0.82
CA GLU A 186 -14.00 -3.35 0.84
C GLU A 186 -13.32 -4.66 1.28
N VAL A 187 -13.95 -5.36 2.21
CA VAL A 187 -13.64 -6.73 2.60
C VAL A 187 -14.75 -7.64 2.08
N GLN A 188 -14.36 -8.65 1.31
CA GLN A 188 -15.25 -9.63 0.72
C GLN A 188 -15.05 -10.99 1.38
N ALA A 189 -16.15 -11.64 1.69
CA ALA A 189 -16.20 -12.98 2.23
C ALA A 189 -17.11 -13.87 1.38
N LEU A 190 -16.64 -15.08 1.11
CA LEU A 190 -17.44 -16.16 0.54
C LEU A 190 -17.32 -17.37 1.48
N VAL A 191 -18.42 -17.69 2.14
CA VAL A 191 -18.56 -18.85 3.02
C VAL A 191 -19.50 -19.84 2.35
N THR A 192 -19.05 -21.09 2.20
CA THR A 192 -19.80 -22.13 1.49
C THR A 192 -19.57 -23.50 2.13
N PRO A 193 -20.54 -24.43 2.11
CA PRO A 193 -20.34 -25.77 2.64
C PRO A 193 -19.15 -26.45 1.97
N THR A 194 -18.30 -27.10 2.78
CA THR A 194 -17.15 -27.83 2.26
C THR A 194 -17.59 -29.14 1.61
N THR A 195 -17.00 -29.46 0.47
CA THR A 195 -17.15 -30.77 -0.19
C THR A 195 -15.99 -31.71 0.14
N PHE A 196 -15.01 -31.24 0.91
CA PHE A 196 -13.79 -31.99 1.26
C PHE A 196 -13.81 -32.42 2.73
N ASN A 197 -12.91 -33.34 3.10
CA ASN A 197 -12.77 -33.77 4.50
C ASN A 197 -12.27 -32.63 5.42
N ASN A 198 -11.56 -31.64 4.87
CA ASN A 198 -11.07 -30.48 5.60
C ASN A 198 -11.58 -29.20 4.95
N SER A 199 -12.12 -28.29 5.76
CA SER A 199 -12.55 -26.97 5.30
C SER A 199 -11.36 -26.12 4.88
N ARG A 200 -11.53 -25.41 3.76
CA ARG A 200 -10.54 -24.48 3.23
C ARG A 200 -10.71 -23.12 3.87
N ARG A 201 -9.59 -22.49 4.24
CA ARG A 201 -9.54 -21.10 4.69
C ARG A 201 -8.53 -20.38 3.83
N MET A 202 -8.97 -19.46 3.01
CA MET A 202 -8.12 -18.70 2.11
C MET A 202 -8.29 -17.22 2.37
N ALA A 203 -7.18 -16.51 2.40
CA ALA A 203 -7.12 -15.09 2.68
C ALA A 203 -6.22 -14.41 1.66
N THR A 204 -6.69 -13.32 1.06
CA THR A 204 -5.88 -12.44 0.21
C THR A 204 -6.04 -11.01 0.71
N GLY A 205 -4.93 -10.36 1.03
CA GLY A 205 -4.92 -9.01 1.62
C GLY A 205 -5.08 -8.98 3.15
N ILE A 206 -5.27 -10.12 3.82
CA ILE A 206 -5.23 -10.25 5.28
C ILE A 206 -4.37 -11.43 5.71
N ASP A 207 -3.97 -11.45 6.99
CA ASP A 207 -3.27 -12.59 7.59
C ASP A 207 -4.20 -13.81 7.77
N HIS A 208 -3.70 -15.00 7.41
CA HIS A 208 -4.46 -16.25 7.48
C HIS A 208 -4.76 -16.69 8.92
N ASN A 209 -3.84 -16.45 9.87
CA ASN A 209 -4.04 -16.82 11.26
C ASN A 209 -5.11 -15.91 11.90
N ARG A 210 -5.10 -14.62 11.57
CA ARG A 210 -6.16 -13.67 11.96
C ARG A 210 -7.53 -14.16 11.53
N LEU A 211 -7.70 -14.55 10.25
CA LEU A 211 -8.97 -15.12 9.77
C LEU A 211 -9.38 -16.35 10.60
N SER A 212 -8.46 -17.28 10.84
CA SER A 212 -8.75 -18.49 11.62
C SER A 212 -9.21 -18.19 13.05
N LEU A 213 -8.61 -17.19 13.71
CA LEU A 213 -9.02 -16.76 15.04
C LEU A 213 -10.41 -16.12 15.04
N LEU A 214 -10.68 -15.21 14.10
CA LEU A 214 -11.97 -14.53 14.00
C LEU A 214 -13.13 -15.49 13.72
N MET A 215 -12.90 -16.49 12.86
CA MET A 215 -13.88 -17.57 12.63
C MET A 215 -14.14 -18.38 13.92
N ALA A 216 -13.09 -18.69 14.70
CA ALA A 216 -13.25 -19.39 15.96
C ALA A 216 -14.04 -18.58 16.99
N VAL A 217 -13.90 -17.25 17.00
CA VAL A 217 -14.72 -16.36 17.84
C VAL A 217 -16.19 -16.41 17.41
N LEU A 218 -16.49 -16.25 16.11
CA LEU A 218 -17.85 -16.37 15.58
C LEU A 218 -18.50 -17.71 15.93
N GLU A 219 -17.77 -18.81 15.75
CA GLU A 219 -18.27 -20.15 16.07
C GLU A 219 -18.51 -20.32 17.57
N LYS A 220 -17.57 -19.91 18.43
CA LYS A 220 -17.66 -20.13 19.87
C LYS A 220 -18.64 -19.19 20.58
N LYS A 221 -18.78 -17.95 20.11
CA LYS A 221 -19.57 -16.91 20.77
C LYS A 221 -20.96 -16.76 20.17
N GLU A 222 -21.06 -16.81 18.85
CA GLU A 222 -22.30 -16.59 18.14
C GLU A 222 -22.95 -17.89 17.63
N ASN A 223 -22.34 -19.05 17.91
CA ASN A 223 -22.81 -20.39 17.51
C ASN A 223 -22.94 -20.60 15.99
N TYR A 224 -22.11 -19.94 15.19
CA TYR A 224 -22.08 -20.18 13.75
C TYR A 224 -21.36 -21.49 13.46
N LEU A 225 -22.00 -22.40 12.72
CA LEU A 225 -21.44 -23.71 12.38
C LEU A 225 -20.44 -23.63 11.22
N LEU A 226 -19.30 -22.98 11.47
CA LEU A 226 -18.27 -22.69 10.46
C LEU A 226 -17.27 -23.84 10.27
N GLN A 227 -17.22 -24.84 11.15
CA GLN A 227 -16.28 -25.97 11.05
C GLN A 227 -16.34 -26.68 9.69
N GLN A 228 -17.54 -26.83 9.13
CA GLN A 228 -17.80 -27.50 7.86
C GLN A 228 -17.99 -26.53 6.68
N GLN A 229 -17.51 -25.29 6.83
CA GLN A 229 -17.59 -24.28 5.79
C GLN A 229 -16.20 -23.95 5.28
N ASP A 230 -16.05 -23.92 3.95
CA ASP A 230 -14.94 -23.23 3.32
C ASP A 230 -15.15 -21.72 3.45
N ALA A 231 -14.09 -20.98 3.74
CA ALA A 231 -14.11 -19.53 3.82
C ALA A 231 -13.01 -18.92 2.95
N TYR A 232 -13.42 -18.03 2.05
CA TYR A 232 -12.53 -17.27 1.18
C TYR A 232 -12.72 -15.78 1.50
N ILE A 233 -11.67 -15.13 1.99
CA ILE A 233 -11.66 -13.70 2.26
C ILE A 233 -10.73 -12.99 1.28
N LYS A 234 -11.21 -11.89 0.70
CA LYS A 234 -10.46 -11.05 -0.22
C LYS A 234 -10.62 -9.58 0.16
N VAL A 235 -9.51 -8.85 0.19
CA VAL A 235 -9.51 -7.39 0.26
C VAL A 235 -9.52 -6.82 -1.16
N ALA A 236 -10.43 -5.88 -1.43
CA ALA A 236 -10.51 -5.23 -2.73
C ALA A 236 -9.27 -4.34 -3.00
N GLY A 237 -8.96 -4.14 -4.28
CA GLY A 237 -7.90 -3.21 -4.70
C GLY A 237 -6.46 -3.64 -4.38
N GLY A 238 -6.22 -4.90 -4.02
CA GLY A 238 -4.87 -5.42 -3.75
C GLY A 238 -4.22 -4.88 -2.47
N VAL A 239 -5.00 -4.20 -1.61
CA VAL A 239 -4.52 -3.61 -0.37
C VAL A 239 -4.29 -4.69 0.68
N LYS A 240 -3.22 -4.54 1.48
CA LYS A 240 -2.97 -5.38 2.65
C LYS A 240 -3.47 -4.71 3.91
N LEU A 241 -4.43 -5.33 4.58
CA LEU A 241 -4.95 -4.89 5.88
C LEU A 241 -4.21 -5.64 7.00
N THR A 242 -3.38 -4.92 7.73
CA THR A 242 -2.52 -5.50 8.78
C THR A 242 -2.90 -5.08 10.19
N GLU A 243 -3.76 -4.08 10.34
CA GLU A 243 -4.11 -3.51 11.64
C GLU A 243 -5.27 -4.24 12.34
N PRO A 244 -5.40 -4.13 13.67
CA PRO A 244 -6.49 -4.76 14.42
C PRO A 244 -7.88 -4.21 14.13
N ALA A 245 -7.98 -2.95 13.69
CA ALA A 245 -9.28 -2.28 13.51
C ALA A 245 -10.19 -2.90 12.43
N VAL A 246 -9.66 -3.82 11.62
CA VAL A 246 -10.38 -4.48 10.53
C VAL A 246 -11.13 -5.74 10.96
N ASP A 247 -10.90 -6.22 12.17
CA ASP A 247 -11.43 -7.50 12.66
C ASP A 247 -12.97 -7.52 12.62
N LEU A 248 -13.61 -6.44 13.05
CA LEU A 248 -15.08 -6.33 13.03
C LEU A 248 -15.64 -6.43 11.61
N SER A 249 -15.00 -5.78 10.63
CA SER A 249 -15.44 -5.83 9.22
C SER A 249 -15.31 -7.24 8.64
N ILE A 250 -14.23 -7.96 8.95
CA ILE A 250 -14.02 -9.35 8.52
C ILE A 250 -15.07 -10.27 9.15
N ILE A 251 -15.34 -10.12 10.44
CA ILE A 251 -16.38 -10.90 11.15
C ILE A 251 -17.75 -10.65 10.54
N VAL A 252 -18.12 -9.38 10.31
CA VAL A 252 -19.42 -9.04 9.73
C VAL A 252 -19.54 -9.54 8.29
N ALA A 253 -18.47 -9.44 7.48
CA ALA A 253 -18.47 -10.00 6.12
C ALA A 253 -18.66 -11.51 6.14
N THR A 254 -17.91 -12.21 6.98
CA THR A 254 -18.02 -13.68 7.12
C THR A 254 -19.41 -14.09 7.57
N ALA A 255 -19.97 -13.40 8.56
CA ALA A 255 -21.32 -13.66 9.07
C ALA A 255 -22.39 -13.35 8.01
N SER A 256 -22.24 -12.24 7.28
CA SER A 256 -23.12 -11.82 6.19
C SER A 256 -23.16 -12.87 5.07
N SER A 257 -22.00 -13.39 4.67
CA SER A 257 -21.90 -14.45 3.67
C SER A 257 -22.51 -15.76 4.16
N PHE A 258 -22.18 -16.19 5.39
CA PHE A 258 -22.72 -17.43 5.96
C PHE A 258 -24.26 -17.40 6.11
N LYS A 259 -24.82 -16.23 6.46
CA LYS A 259 -26.27 -16.04 6.61
C LYS A 259 -26.99 -15.75 5.29
N ASP A 260 -26.26 -15.57 4.21
CA ASP A 260 -26.78 -15.08 2.93
C ASP A 260 -27.60 -13.78 3.10
N GLN A 261 -27.14 -12.89 3.98
CA GLN A 261 -27.81 -11.64 4.32
C GLN A 261 -26.87 -10.46 4.14
N ALA A 262 -27.17 -9.59 3.19
CA ALA A 262 -26.39 -8.39 2.95
C ALA A 262 -26.47 -7.40 4.12
N VAL A 263 -25.35 -6.72 4.37
CA VAL A 263 -25.34 -5.49 5.17
C VAL A 263 -25.71 -4.29 4.28
N ASP A 264 -26.07 -3.17 4.91
CA ASP A 264 -26.26 -1.92 4.18
C ASP A 264 -24.91 -1.46 3.59
N GLY A 265 -24.87 -1.20 2.28
CA GLY A 265 -23.67 -0.73 1.60
C GLY A 265 -23.16 0.64 2.08
N LEU A 266 -23.96 1.38 2.85
CA LEU A 266 -23.58 2.67 3.46
C LEU A 266 -23.19 2.54 4.94
N ASP A 267 -23.06 1.31 5.45
CA ASP A 267 -22.46 1.01 6.74
C ASP A 267 -20.94 0.79 6.59
N CYS A 268 -20.19 1.21 7.61
CA CYS A 268 -18.79 0.87 7.74
C CYS A 268 -18.48 0.35 9.14
N PHE A 269 -17.54 -0.59 9.24
CA PHE A 269 -17.30 -1.37 10.45
C PHE A 269 -15.84 -1.21 10.90
N VAL A 270 -15.65 -0.80 12.15
CA VAL A 270 -14.33 -0.60 12.74
C VAL A 270 -14.29 -1.21 14.13
N GLY A 271 -13.28 -2.02 14.41
CA GLY A 271 -13.06 -2.56 15.75
C GLY A 271 -12.10 -3.73 15.75
N GLU A 272 -11.29 -3.82 16.80
CA GLU A 272 -10.55 -5.03 17.13
C GLU A 272 -11.49 -6.00 17.85
N VAL A 273 -11.48 -7.27 17.49
CA VAL A 273 -12.34 -8.27 18.14
C VAL A 273 -11.48 -9.21 18.97
N GLY A 274 -11.71 -9.19 20.28
CA GLY A 274 -11.01 -10.07 21.21
C GLY A 274 -11.55 -11.50 21.16
N LEU A 275 -10.76 -12.44 21.67
CA LEU A 275 -11.15 -13.85 21.71
C LEU A 275 -12.37 -14.12 22.61
N THR A 276 -12.74 -13.17 23.47
CA THR A 276 -13.95 -13.29 24.29
C THR A 276 -15.21 -12.77 23.61
N GLY A 277 -15.09 -12.25 22.38
CA GLY A 277 -16.18 -11.68 21.59
C GLY A 277 -16.36 -10.18 21.82
N GLU A 278 -15.49 -9.53 22.58
CA GLU A 278 -15.60 -8.11 22.87
C GLU A 278 -15.02 -7.24 21.74
N VAL A 279 -15.67 -6.13 21.44
CA VAL A 279 -15.19 -5.14 20.47
C VAL A 279 -14.36 -4.06 21.19
N ARG A 280 -13.07 -4.04 20.90
CA ARG A 280 -12.04 -3.28 21.61
C ARG A 280 -11.72 -1.98 20.90
N ARG A 281 -11.25 -1.00 21.69
CA ARG A 281 -10.90 0.35 21.23
C ARG A 281 -9.85 0.33 20.14
N VAL A 282 -10.03 1.15 19.11
CA VAL A 282 -9.04 1.38 18.05
C VAL A 282 -8.50 2.81 18.06
N SER A 283 -7.35 3.01 17.45
CA SER A 283 -6.73 4.33 17.28
C SER A 283 -7.40 5.15 16.17
N ARG A 284 -7.28 6.48 16.26
CA ARG A 284 -7.66 7.44 15.20
C ARG A 284 -9.12 7.32 14.73
N ILE A 285 -10.04 6.96 15.62
CA ILE A 285 -11.45 6.72 15.26
C ILE A 285 -12.12 7.96 14.65
N GLU A 286 -11.78 9.15 15.12
CA GLU A 286 -12.31 10.41 14.59
C GLU A 286 -11.95 10.57 13.10
N GLN A 287 -10.68 10.34 12.75
CA GLN A 287 -10.20 10.44 11.36
C GLN A 287 -10.91 9.42 10.45
N ARG A 288 -11.11 8.20 10.94
CA ARG A 288 -11.83 7.13 10.23
C ARG A 288 -13.29 7.52 9.94
N VAL A 289 -14.00 8.02 10.94
CA VAL A 289 -15.41 8.38 10.81
C VAL A 289 -15.58 9.65 9.95
N GLN A 290 -14.69 10.63 10.09
CA GLN A 290 -14.67 11.81 9.22
C GLN A 290 -14.51 11.44 7.75
N GLU A 291 -13.58 10.52 7.43
CA GLU A 291 -13.38 10.08 6.05
C GLU A 291 -14.60 9.33 5.50
N ALA A 292 -15.18 8.42 6.30
CA ALA A 292 -16.41 7.74 5.92
C ALA A 292 -17.55 8.73 5.63
N THR A 293 -17.66 9.79 6.44
CA THR A 293 -18.68 10.84 6.27
C THR A 293 -18.47 11.62 4.97
N LYS A 294 -17.22 12.00 4.65
CA LYS A 294 -16.89 12.71 3.40
C LYS A 294 -17.28 11.90 2.16
N LEU A 295 -17.17 10.58 2.24
CA LEU A 295 -17.51 9.64 1.17
C LEU A 295 -18.99 9.24 1.16
N GLY A 296 -19.81 9.85 2.03
CA GLY A 296 -21.26 9.70 2.02
C GLY A 296 -21.82 8.49 2.78
N PHE A 297 -21.00 7.78 3.56
CA PHE A 297 -21.49 6.70 4.44
C PHE A 297 -22.48 7.25 5.47
N LYS A 298 -23.47 6.44 5.80
CA LYS A 298 -24.59 6.84 6.67
C LYS A 298 -24.47 6.31 8.07
N ARG A 299 -23.69 5.25 8.28
CA ARG A 299 -23.50 4.68 9.61
C ARG A 299 -22.09 4.13 9.80
N ALA A 300 -21.49 4.45 10.94
CA ALA A 300 -20.23 3.90 11.38
C ALA A 300 -20.44 3.07 12.64
N ILE A 301 -20.21 1.76 12.54
CA ILE A 301 -20.24 0.82 13.65
C ILE A 301 -18.83 0.76 14.24
N ILE A 302 -18.68 1.26 15.46
CA ILE A 302 -17.38 1.46 16.12
C ILE A 302 -17.39 0.82 17.52
N PRO A 303 -16.22 0.62 18.16
CA PRO A 303 -16.19 0.12 19.53
C PRO A 303 -16.90 1.08 20.48
N GLN A 304 -17.72 0.56 21.40
CA GLN A 304 -18.42 1.36 22.40
C GLN A 304 -17.44 2.22 23.22
N THR A 305 -16.24 1.70 23.45
CA THR A 305 -15.16 2.38 24.16
C THR A 305 -14.51 3.51 23.36
N ASN A 306 -14.80 3.66 22.07
CA ASN A 306 -14.40 4.80 21.24
C ASN A 306 -15.45 5.93 21.23
N ILE A 307 -16.64 5.72 21.82
CA ILE A 307 -17.63 6.77 22.00
C ILE A 307 -17.16 7.75 23.09
N GLY A 308 -17.19 9.04 22.76
CA GLY A 308 -16.86 10.13 23.67
C GLY A 308 -15.45 10.70 23.49
N GLY A 309 -15.29 11.98 23.83
CA GLY A 309 -14.00 12.70 23.72
C GLY A 309 -13.73 13.34 22.36
N TRP A 310 -14.69 13.33 21.43
CA TRP A 310 -14.62 13.98 20.12
C TRP A 310 -16.05 14.28 19.63
N THR A 311 -16.17 15.17 18.64
CA THR A 311 -17.48 15.58 18.08
C THR A 311 -17.76 14.75 16.84
N PHE A 312 -18.95 14.13 16.78
CA PHE A 312 -19.34 13.35 15.62
C PHE A 312 -19.66 14.29 14.44
N PRO A 313 -19.17 14.00 13.23
CA PRO A 313 -19.48 14.80 12.06
C PRO A 313 -20.97 14.68 11.69
N GLU A 314 -21.53 15.74 11.13
CA GLU A 314 -22.91 15.72 10.63
C GLU A 314 -23.05 14.79 9.43
N GLY A 315 -24.22 14.14 9.30
CA GLY A 315 -24.54 13.29 8.14
C GLY A 315 -24.16 11.82 8.27
N ILE A 316 -23.55 11.41 9.39
CA ILE A 316 -23.30 10.00 9.73
C ILE A 316 -23.85 9.64 11.12
N GLN A 317 -24.46 8.47 11.24
CA GLN A 317 -24.83 7.89 12.52
C GLN A 317 -23.67 7.10 13.11
N VAL A 318 -23.19 7.46 14.29
CA VAL A 318 -22.16 6.68 15.00
C VAL A 318 -22.82 5.71 15.98
N VAL A 319 -22.58 4.42 15.82
CA VAL A 319 -23.14 3.34 16.66
C VAL A 319 -22.00 2.63 17.39
N GLY A 320 -22.05 2.65 18.72
CA GLY A 320 -21.09 1.95 19.57
C GLY A 320 -21.52 0.52 19.84
N VAL A 321 -20.60 -0.43 19.73
CA VAL A 321 -20.83 -1.85 20.02
C VAL A 321 -19.82 -2.38 21.03
N SER A 322 -20.28 -3.22 21.96
CA SER A 322 -19.42 -3.87 22.96
C SER A 322 -19.06 -5.32 22.62
N SER A 323 -19.89 -5.97 21.79
CA SER A 323 -19.83 -7.36 21.35
C SER A 323 -20.61 -7.50 20.05
#